data_AF-A0A1G9WUR7-F1
#
_entry.id   AF-A0A1G9WUR7-F1
#
_cell.length_a   1.000
_cell.length_b   1.000
_cell.length_c   1.000
_cell.angle_alpha   90.00
_cell.angle_beta   90.00
_cell.angle_gamma   90.00
#
_symmetry.space_group_name_H-M   'P 1'
#
loop_
_entity.id
_entity.type
_entity.pdbx_description
1 polymer ?
#
loop_
_entity_poly.entity_id
_entity_poly.type
_entity_poly.pdbx_seq_one_letter_code
_entity_poly.pdbx_strand_id
1 'polypeptide(L)'
;MNITKLKETIERRNKLDINDDYALEECWNIFTNILTNNIDETIDFLKTCTEDEFYGVAEVFPEIISKTQSHEIYNTMIARNESLENQEYKESNQTDLQFAKEAFINQ
;
A
#
# COMPACT_ATOMS: atom_id res chain seq x y z
N MET A 1 3.29 -14.09 3.74
CA MET A 1 2.77 -13.18 2.70
C MET A 1 2.96 -13.81 1.33
N ASN A 2 1.97 -13.74 0.43
CA ASN A 2 2.11 -14.24 -0.94
C ASN A 2 2.68 -13.14 -1.86
N ILE A 3 4.00 -12.93 -1.80
CA ILE A 3 4.67 -11.83 -2.51
C ILE A 3 4.60 -11.97 -4.04
N THR A 4 4.61 -13.19 -4.57
CA THR A 4 4.44 -13.43 -6.01
C THR A 4 3.09 -12.91 -6.47
N LYS A 5 2.01 -13.27 -5.75
CA LYS A 5 0.66 -12.80 -6.09
C LYS A 5 0.52 -11.29 -5.94
N LEU A 6 1.19 -10.69 -4.95
CA LEU A 6 1.20 -9.25 -4.76
C LEU A 6 1.78 -8.54 -6.00
N LYS A 7 2.98 -8.95 -6.44
CA LYS A 7 3.65 -8.36 -7.61
C LYS A 7 2.86 -8.55 -8.91
N GLU A 8 2.31 -9.74 -9.15
CA GLU A 8 1.42 -9.98 -10.30
C GLU A 8 0.20 -9.05 -10.29
N THR A 9 -0.35 -8.77 -9.10
CA THR A 9 -1.53 -7.92 -8.95
C THR A 9 -1.16 -6.44 -9.15
N ILE A 10 0.03 -6.00 -8.73
CA ILE A 10 0.57 -4.66 -9.02
C ILE A 10 0.71 -4.46 -10.54
N GLU A 11 1.31 -5.43 -11.24
CA GLU A 11 1.44 -5.38 -12.70
C GLU A 11 0.08 -5.36 -13.41
N ARG A 12 -0.92 -6.08 -12.88
CA ARG A 12 -2.30 -6.04 -13.40
C ARG A 12 -2.89 -4.64 -13.18
N ARG A 13 -2.84 -4.11 -11.95
CA ARG A 13 -3.40 -2.81 -11.58
C ARG A 13 -2.85 -1.70 -12.49
N ASN A 14 -1.54 -1.71 -12.75
CA ASN A 14 -0.89 -0.69 -13.58
C ASN A 14 -1.32 -0.68 -15.06
N LYS A 15 -2.06 -1.70 -15.51
CA LYS A 15 -2.59 -1.81 -16.88
C LYS A 15 -4.09 -1.51 -16.97
N LEU A 16 -4.77 -1.30 -15.83
CA LEU A 16 -6.20 -1.05 -15.80
C LEU A 16 -6.52 0.40 -16.17
N ASP A 17 -7.70 0.59 -16.75
CA ASP A 17 -8.29 1.92 -16.89
C ASP A 17 -8.72 2.40 -15.49
N ILE A 18 -8.45 3.67 -15.18
CA ILE A 18 -8.81 4.26 -13.89
C ILE A 18 -10.33 4.27 -13.63
N ASN A 19 -11.15 4.12 -14.67
CA ASN A 19 -12.61 4.05 -14.56
C ASN A 19 -13.15 2.62 -14.52
N ASP A 20 -12.29 1.59 -14.54
CA ASP A 20 -12.69 0.20 -14.32
C ASP A 20 -12.75 -0.11 -12.83
N ASP A 21 -13.70 0.52 -12.14
CA ASP A 21 -13.88 0.45 -10.69
C ASP A 21 -13.90 -1.01 -10.18
N TYR A 22 -14.53 -1.91 -10.92
CA TYR A 22 -14.61 -3.33 -10.54
C TYR A 22 -13.24 -4.01 -10.56
N ALA A 23 -12.48 -3.85 -11.64
CA ALA A 23 -11.15 -4.46 -11.73
C ALA A 23 -10.15 -3.85 -10.75
N LEU A 24 -10.28 -2.55 -10.47
CA LEU A 24 -9.50 -1.85 -9.45
C LEU A 24 -9.83 -2.38 -8.05
N GLU A 25 -11.11 -2.50 -7.71
CA GLU A 25 -11.56 -3.03 -6.42
C GLU A 25 -11.09 -4.47 -6.20
N GLU A 26 -11.08 -5.32 -7.24
CA GLU A 26 -10.49 -6.66 -7.16
C GLU A 26 -9.00 -6.61 -6.78
N CYS A 27 -8.23 -5.71 -7.39
CA CYS A 27 -6.80 -5.56 -7.08
C CYS A 27 -6.60 -5.07 -5.64
N TRP A 28 -7.35 -4.05 -5.23
CA TRP A 28 -7.28 -3.50 -3.87
C TRP A 28 -7.65 -4.53 -2.80
N ASN A 29 -8.67 -5.35 -3.05
CA ASN A 29 -9.05 -6.45 -2.16
C ASN A 29 -7.92 -7.49 -2.02
N ILE A 30 -7.24 -7.83 -3.11
CA ILE A 30 -6.09 -8.74 -3.09
C ILE A 30 -4.92 -8.13 -2.31
N PHE A 31 -4.57 -6.87 -2.59
CA PHE A 31 -3.50 -6.15 -1.87
C PHE A 31 -3.77 -6.12 -0.38
N THR A 32 -4.96 -5.66 0.01
CA THR A 32 -5.37 -5.56 1.41
C THR A 32 -5.30 -6.92 2.09
N ASN A 33 -5.86 -7.97 1.50
CA ASN A 33 -5.79 -9.32 2.07
C ASN A 33 -4.34 -9.76 2.29
N ILE A 34 -3.48 -9.64 1.28
CA ILE A 34 -2.09 -10.07 1.36
C ILE A 34 -1.29 -9.27 2.42
N LEU A 35 -1.40 -7.94 2.41
CA LEU A 35 -0.60 -7.03 3.23
C LEU A 35 -1.09 -6.94 4.69
N THR A 36 -2.31 -7.40 4.98
CA THR A 36 -2.83 -7.49 6.35
C THR A 36 -2.60 -8.85 7.00
N ASN A 37 -2.22 -9.87 6.23
CA ASN A 37 -2.08 -11.25 6.73
C ASN A 37 -0.85 -11.49 7.62
N ASN A 38 0.22 -10.70 7.45
CA ASN A 38 1.43 -10.82 8.28
C ASN A 38 2.14 -9.47 8.38
N ILE A 39 2.21 -8.90 9.59
CA ILE A 39 2.79 -7.57 9.85
C ILE A 39 4.29 -7.54 9.51
N ASP A 40 5.07 -8.51 9.97
CA ASP A 40 6.52 -8.53 9.81
C ASP A 40 6.92 -8.62 8.34
N GLU A 41 6.24 -9.50 7.58
CA GLU A 41 6.49 -9.65 6.15
C GLU A 41 6.05 -8.42 5.35
N THR A 42 4.97 -7.75 5.76
CA THR A 42 4.54 -6.49 5.14
C THR A 42 5.55 -5.37 5.38
N ILE A 43 6.09 -5.27 6.60
CA ILE A 43 7.15 -4.31 6.93
C ILE A 43 8.41 -4.59 6.09
N ASP A 44 8.82 -5.85 5.98
CA ASP A 44 9.97 -6.25 5.16
C ASP A 44 9.76 -5.89 3.68
N PHE A 45 8.57 -6.15 3.14
CA PHE A 45 8.19 -5.73 1.80
C PHE A 45 8.28 -4.20 1.62
N LEU A 46 7.67 -3.41 2.51
CA LEU A 46 7.69 -1.95 2.40
C LEU A 46 9.12 -1.39 2.43
N LYS A 47 10.02 -2.01 3.20
CA LYS A 47 11.44 -1.62 3.27
C LYS A 47 12.26 -1.99 2.03
N THR A 48 11.87 -3.06 1.32
CA THR A 48 12.71 -3.66 0.26
C THR A 48 12.12 -3.55 -1.15
N CYS A 49 10.85 -3.22 -1.28
CA CYS A 49 10.16 -3.06 -2.56
C CYS A 49 10.73 -1.89 -3.38
N THR A 50 10.56 -1.98 -4.69
CA THR A 50 10.87 -0.89 -5.63
C THR A 50 9.93 0.30 -5.42
N GLU A 51 10.28 1.48 -5.95
CA GLU A 51 9.40 2.65 -5.86
C GLU A 51 8.07 2.43 -6.57
N ASP A 52 8.09 1.78 -7.74
CA ASP A 52 6.89 1.41 -8.51
C ASP A 52 5.98 0.45 -7.74
N GLU A 53 6.56 -0.53 -7.04
CA GLU A 53 5.80 -1.45 -6.21
C GLU A 53 5.20 -0.76 -4.98
N PHE A 54 5.94 0.13 -4.33
CA PHE A 54 5.43 0.92 -3.21
C PHE A 54 4.27 1.81 -3.65
N TYR A 55 4.45 2.55 -4.75
CA TYR A 55 3.41 3.37 -5.36
C TYR A 55 2.17 2.55 -5.71
N GLY A 56 2.36 1.37 -6.32
CA GLY A 56 1.27 0.51 -6.76
C GLY A 56 0.39 -0.06 -5.63
N VAL A 57 0.84 -0.05 -4.38
CA VAL A 57 0.05 -0.48 -3.21
C VAL A 57 -0.38 0.67 -2.31
N ALA A 58 0.02 1.91 -2.59
CA ALA A 58 -0.24 3.06 -1.72
C ALA A 58 -1.75 3.31 -1.52
N GLU A 59 -2.54 3.09 -2.57
CA GLU A 59 -4.00 3.28 -2.58
C GLU A 59 -4.74 2.47 -1.50
N VAL A 60 -4.15 1.37 -1.01
CA VAL A 60 -4.77 0.53 0.03
C VAL A 60 -4.16 0.72 1.42
N PHE A 61 -3.28 1.70 1.60
CA PHE A 61 -2.71 2.02 2.91
C PHE A 61 -3.79 2.31 3.97
N PRO A 62 -4.88 3.03 3.65
CA PRO A 62 -5.96 3.26 4.61
C PRO A 62 -6.62 1.96 5.10
N GLU A 63 -6.89 1.02 4.20
CA GLU A 63 -7.48 -0.28 4.51
C GLU A 63 -6.53 -1.14 5.33
N ILE A 64 -5.23 -1.11 5.03
CA ILE A 64 -4.20 -1.82 5.79
C ILE A 64 -4.17 -1.31 7.22
N ILE A 65 -4.13 0.02 7.42
CA ILE A 65 -4.12 0.59 8.77
C ILE A 65 -5.45 0.37 9.48
N SER A 66 -6.58 0.54 8.80
CA SER A 66 -7.91 0.26 9.37
C SER A 66 -8.00 -1.15 9.94
N LYS A 67 -7.48 -2.16 9.22
CA LYS A 67 -7.55 -3.57 9.64
C LYS A 67 -6.50 -3.98 10.66
N THR A 68 -5.28 -3.48 10.54
CA THR A 68 -4.16 -3.92 11.39
C THR A 68 -3.98 -3.07 12.63
N GLN A 69 -4.38 -1.79 12.57
CA GLN A 69 -4.09 -0.76 13.57
C GLN A 69 -2.59 -0.71 13.95
N SER A 70 -1.71 -1.12 13.03
CA SER A 70 -0.27 -1.23 13.27
C SER A 70 0.43 0.09 13.03
N HIS A 71 0.87 0.73 14.11
CA HIS A 71 1.71 1.92 14.05
C HIS A 71 3.07 1.63 13.41
N GLU A 72 3.58 0.41 13.53
CA GLU A 72 4.86 0.02 12.93
C GLU A 72 4.77 -0.03 11.40
N ILE A 73 3.67 -0.56 10.86
CA ILE A 73 3.39 -0.51 9.42
C ILE A 73 3.30 0.94 8.96
N TYR A 74 2.48 1.76 9.63
CA TYR A 74 2.31 3.16 9.26
C TYR A 74 3.63 3.94 9.28
N ASN A 75 4.44 3.80 10.32
CA ASN A 75 5.75 4.44 10.42
C ASN A 75 6.69 3.96 9.30
N THR A 76 6.62 2.68 8.92
CA THR A 76 7.38 2.14 7.79
C THR A 76 6.93 2.74 6.47
N MET A 77 5.62 2.93 6.25
CA MET A 77 5.08 3.59 5.06
C MET A 77 5.59 5.04 4.95
N ILE A 78 5.56 5.80 6.05
CA ILE A 78 6.05 7.19 6.09
C ILE A 78 7.55 7.24 5.77
N ALA A 79 8.36 6.47 6.49
CA ALA A 79 9.81 6.44 6.28
C ALA A 79 10.16 5.99 4.85
N ARG A 80 9.44 5.01 4.30
CA ARG A 80 9.63 4.58 2.92
C ARG A 80 9.27 5.69 1.94
N ASN A 81 8.13 6.36 2.10
CA ASN A 81 7.72 7.46 1.22
C ASN A 81 8.71 8.63 1.25
N GLU A 82 9.23 8.98 2.43
CA GLU A 82 10.27 10.01 2.60
C GLU A 82 11.57 9.65 1.86
N SER A 83 11.90 8.36 1.77
CA SER A 83 13.09 7.87 1.07
C SER A 83 12.98 7.83 -0.46
N LEU A 84 11.79 8.01 -1.03
CA LEU A 84 11.59 7.95 -2.49
C LEU A 84 12.37 9.05 -3.21
N GLU A 85 13.05 8.66 -4.28
CA GLU A 85 13.71 9.58 -5.22
C GLU A 85 12.70 10.19 -6.18
N ASN A 86 11.71 9.41 -6.65
CA ASN A 86 10.63 9.90 -7.49
C ASN A 86 9.69 10.85 -6.72
N GLN A 87 9.74 12.15 -7.07
CA GLN A 87 8.94 13.18 -6.40
C GLN A 87 7.45 13.08 -6.71
N GLU A 88 7.07 12.66 -7.92
CA GLU A 88 5.66 12.50 -8.29
C GLU A 88 4.99 11.43 -7.43
N TYR A 89 5.67 10.30 -7.23
CA TYR A 89 5.18 9.25 -6.34
C TYR A 89 5.10 9.73 -4.90
N LYS A 90 6.15 10.39 -4.41
CA LYS A 90 6.19 10.94 -3.06
C LYS A 90 5.02 11.88 -2.78
N GLU A 91 4.69 12.77 -3.71
CA GLU A 91 3.57 13.71 -3.63
C GLU A 91 2.22 13.01 -3.75
N SER A 92 2.06 12.10 -4.72
CA SER A 92 0.82 11.35 -4.92
C SER A 92 0.45 10.54 -3.68
N ASN A 93 1.41 9.86 -3.06
CA ASN A 93 1.19 9.02 -1.89
C ASN A 93 0.80 9.81 -0.62
N GLN A 94 0.97 11.14 -0.58
CA GLN A 94 0.67 11.93 0.62
C GLN A 94 -0.79 11.84 1.03
N THR A 95 -1.69 11.84 0.04
CA THR A 95 -3.12 11.72 0.28
C THR A 95 -3.46 10.37 0.90
N ASP A 96 -2.94 9.27 0.36
CA ASP A 96 -3.19 7.92 0.88
C ASP A 96 -2.59 7.72 2.27
N LEU A 97 -1.40 8.28 2.53
CA LEU A 97 -0.78 8.27 3.85
C LEU A 97 -1.59 9.08 4.87
N GLN A 98 -2.17 10.21 4.46
CA GLN A 98 -3.03 11.00 5.33
C GLN A 98 -4.31 10.25 5.67
N PHE A 99 -4.97 9.60 4.69
CA PHE A 99 -6.11 8.74 4.95
C PHE A 99 -5.74 7.53 5.82
N ALA A 100 -4.55 6.96 5.64
CA ALA A 100 -4.05 5.88 6.49
C ALA A 100 -3.87 6.33 7.94
N LYS A 101 -3.40 7.55 8.17
CA LYS A 101 -3.34 8.14 9.51
C LYS A 101 -4.73 8.30 10.14
N GLU A 102 -5.72 8.70 9.36
CA GLU A 102 -7.09 8.89 9.80
C GLU A 102 -7.83 7.57 10.05
N ALA A 103 -7.35 6.46 9.46
CA ALA A 103 -7.92 5.13 9.61
C ALA A 103 -7.60 4.46 10.97
N PHE A 104 -6.74 5.05 11.81
CA PHE A 104 -6.60 4.62 13.19
C PHE A 104 -7.88 4.93 13.97
N ILE A 105 -8.46 3.93 14.62
CA ILE A 105 -9.63 4.13 15.48
C ILE A 105 -9.10 4.80 16.77
N ASN A 106 -9.55 6.04 17.02
CA ASN A 106 -9.14 6.92 18.13
C ASN A 106 -8.67 6.18 19.40
N GLN A 107 -7.43 6.47 19.84
CA GLN A 107 -6.94 6.20 21.20
C GLN A 107 -7.63 7.10 22.23
#